data_AF-A0AAE1PTE3-F1
#
_entry.id   AF-A0AAE1PTE3-F1
#
_cell.length_a   1.000
_cell.length_b   1.000
_cell.length_c   1.000
_cell.angle_alpha   90.00
_cell.angle_beta   90.00
_cell.angle_gamma   90.00
#
_symmetry.space_group_name_H-M   'P 1'
#
loop_
_entity.id
_entity.type
_entity.pdbx_description
1 polymer ?
#
loop_
_entity_poly.entity_id
_entity_poly.type
_entity_poly.pdbx_seq_one_letter_code
_entity_poly.pdbx_strand_id
1 'polypeptide(L)'
;MREVHQYEVSLLGYSECLGLVILIINKYATFVWNFVDILIASVAIVLHSHITCFNANIHSGWRWWSDGEWQEARQNHLSLLLLVKDVNEALGPLVLQSYVTNLFFTLVQLYLGLRPTQTQEVAVARVYLTWSFLHLLGRLLLVSFTCSGVHDASRRGLVDVLSLPTHRLCVEAWRLHHQLETQEVGLTGFGFFLINKSFILAVGTHIVCV
;
A
#
# COMPACT_ATOMS: atom_id res chain seq x y z
N MET A 1 -12.44 20.98 -26.24
CA MET A 1 -12.53 19.61 -25.71
C MET A 1 -13.52 18.69 -26.44
N ARG A 2 -14.38 19.20 -27.34
CA ARG A 2 -15.26 18.36 -28.17
C ARG A 2 -14.56 17.81 -29.43
N GLU A 3 -13.53 18.49 -29.91
CA GLU A 3 -12.78 18.09 -31.11
C GLU A 3 -11.79 16.96 -30.86
N VAL A 4 -11.41 16.72 -29.60
CA VAL A 4 -10.44 15.67 -29.24
C VAL A 4 -10.99 14.27 -29.44
N HIS A 5 -12.27 14.07 -29.12
CA HIS A 5 -12.92 12.78 -29.32
C HIS A 5 -13.33 12.53 -30.78
N GLN A 6 -13.36 13.55 -31.65
CA GLN A 6 -13.74 13.36 -33.06
C GLN A 6 -12.61 12.75 -33.92
N TYR A 7 -11.34 12.97 -33.57
CA TYR A 7 -10.22 12.43 -34.34
C TYR A 7 -9.89 10.97 -34.01
N GLU A 8 -10.13 10.51 -32.78
CA GLU A 8 -9.92 9.09 -32.42
C GLU A 8 -10.98 8.18 -33.04
N VAL A 9 -12.22 8.69 -33.16
CA VAL A 9 -13.38 7.96 -33.69
C VAL A 9 -13.37 7.86 -35.23
N SER A 10 -12.60 8.71 -35.92
CA SER A 10 -12.51 8.71 -37.38
C SER A 10 -11.36 7.85 -37.94
N LEU A 11 -10.32 7.55 -37.15
CA LEU A 11 -9.21 6.68 -37.59
C LEU A 11 -9.51 5.18 -37.45
N LEU A 12 -10.33 4.80 -36.47
CA LEU A 12 -10.84 3.44 -36.27
C LEU A 12 -12.30 3.46 -36.71
N GLY A 13 -12.64 2.96 -37.90
CA GLY A 13 -14.03 2.92 -38.38
C GLY A 13 -14.98 2.47 -37.27
N TYR A 14 -15.68 3.42 -36.66
CA TYR A 14 -16.43 3.21 -35.44
C TYR A 14 -17.64 2.34 -35.78
N SER A 15 -17.56 1.06 -35.40
CA SER A 15 -18.68 0.14 -35.46
C SER A 15 -19.28 0.00 -34.06
N GLU A 16 -20.60 -0.11 -33.97
CA GLU A 16 -21.32 -0.34 -32.70
C GLU A 16 -20.74 -1.54 -31.92
N CYS A 17 -20.27 -2.57 -32.63
CA CYS A 17 -19.56 -3.70 -32.04
C CYS A 17 -18.24 -3.31 -31.36
N LEU A 18 -17.43 -2.44 -31.97
CA LEU A 18 -16.17 -1.98 -31.41
C LEU A 18 -16.40 -1.14 -30.15
N GLY A 19 -17.43 -0.30 -30.13
CA GLY A 19 -17.86 0.43 -28.94
C GLY A 19 -18.25 -0.49 -27.77
N LEU A 20 -19.06 -1.52 -28.04
CA LEU A 20 -19.43 -2.53 -27.03
C LEU A 20 -18.21 -3.28 -26.47
N VAL A 21 -17.27 -3.68 -27.34
CA VAL A 21 -16.03 -4.37 -26.92
C VAL A 21 -15.19 -3.49 -26.01
N ILE A 22 -14.99 -2.21 -26.35
CA ILE A 22 -14.24 -1.26 -25.52
C ILE A 22 -14.90 -1.10 -24.14
N LEU A 23 -16.23 -1.01 -24.09
CA LEU A 23 -16.98 -0.83 -22.85
C LEU A 23 -16.83 -2.03 -21.92
N ILE A 24 -16.88 -3.24 -22.48
CA ILE A 24 -16.63 -4.50 -21.75
C ILE A 24 -15.19 -4.52 -21.22
N ILE A 25 -14.20 -4.23 -22.05
CA ILE A 25 -12.78 -4.20 -21.65
C ILE A 25 -12.56 -3.20 -20.52
N ASN A 26 -13.12 -2.00 -20.62
CA ASN A 26 -13.00 -0.97 -19.60
C ASN A 26 -13.62 -1.42 -18.26
N LYS A 27 -14.78 -2.10 -18.31
CA LYS A 27 -15.42 -2.65 -17.11
C LYS A 27 -14.56 -3.72 -16.44
N TYR A 28 -13.97 -4.63 -17.23
CA TYR A 28 -13.04 -5.64 -16.72
C TYR A 28 -11.77 -5.01 -16.17
N ALA A 29 -11.18 -4.04 -16.86
CA ALA A 29 -9.99 -3.33 -16.38
C ALA A 29 -10.24 -2.65 -15.02
N THR A 30 -11.40 -2.00 -14.88
CA THR A 30 -11.82 -1.40 -13.61
C THR A 30 -11.98 -2.45 -12.51
N PHE A 31 -12.54 -3.61 -12.83
CA PHE A 31 -12.68 -4.72 -11.87
C PHE A 31 -11.33 -5.28 -11.44
N VAL A 32 -10.42 -5.56 -12.39
CA VAL A 32 -9.07 -6.06 -12.11
C VAL A 32 -8.30 -5.06 -11.25
N TRP A 33 -8.42 -3.76 -11.53
CA TRP A 33 -7.77 -2.74 -10.72
C TRP A 33 -8.28 -2.72 -9.27
N ASN A 34 -9.60 -2.85 -9.05
CA ASN A 34 -10.14 -2.99 -7.68
C ASN A 34 -9.63 -4.24 -6.98
N PHE A 35 -9.54 -5.36 -7.71
CA PHE A 35 -9.07 -6.62 -7.15
C PHE A 35 -7.60 -6.55 -6.72
N VAL A 36 -6.74 -5.91 -7.54
CA VAL A 36 -5.31 -5.71 -7.22
C VAL A 36 -5.13 -4.94 -5.92
N ASP A 37 -5.91 -3.87 -5.68
CA ASP A 37 -5.81 -3.10 -4.44
C ASP A 37 -6.21 -3.91 -3.20
N ILE A 38 -7.28 -4.69 -3.30
CA ILE A 38 -7.73 -5.57 -2.22
C ILE A 38 -6.69 -6.66 -1.95
N LEU A 39 -6.08 -7.22 -3.00
CA LEU A 39 -5.02 -8.21 -2.87
C LEU A 39 -3.82 -7.62 -2.12
N ILE A 40 -3.35 -6.43 -2.51
CA ILE A 40 -2.24 -5.74 -1.84
C ILE A 40 -2.58 -5.49 -0.36
N ALA A 41 -3.77 -4.96 -0.07
CA ALA A 41 -4.20 -4.70 1.30
C ALA A 41 -4.28 -6.00 2.13
N SER A 42 -4.78 -7.10 1.55
CA SER A 42 -4.88 -8.38 2.23
C SER A 42 -3.51 -8.96 2.59
N VAL A 43 -2.54 -8.91 1.66
CA VAL A 43 -1.18 -9.39 1.90
C VAL A 43 -0.46 -8.51 2.93
N ALA A 44 -0.67 -7.19 2.89
CA ALA A 44 -0.16 -6.28 3.90
C ALA A 44 -0.71 -6.61 5.30
N ILE A 45 -2.00 -6.93 5.43
CA ILE A 45 -2.62 -7.34 6.70
C ILE A 45 -2.02 -8.66 7.21
N VAL A 46 -1.87 -9.66 6.34
CA VAL A 46 -1.25 -10.95 6.70
C VAL A 46 0.17 -10.74 7.19
N LEU A 47 0.96 -9.95 6.47
CA LEU A 47 2.34 -9.67 6.85
C LEU A 47 2.45 -8.91 8.17
N HIS A 48 1.59 -7.92 8.39
CA HIS A 48 1.46 -7.21 9.66
C HIS A 48 1.13 -8.18 10.81
N SER A 49 0.21 -9.12 10.59
CA SER A 49 -0.14 -10.14 11.59
C SER A 49 1.05 -11.02 11.97
N HIS A 50 1.82 -11.49 10.99
CA HIS A 50 3.03 -12.30 11.25
C HIS A 50 4.09 -11.53 12.05
N ILE A 51 4.36 -10.27 11.71
CA ILE A 51 5.28 -9.41 12.47
C ILE A 51 4.77 -9.18 13.90
N THR A 52 3.47 -8.94 14.06
CA THR A 52 2.88 -8.69 15.38
C THR A 52 2.92 -9.94 16.26
N CYS A 53 2.67 -11.13 15.68
CA CYS A 53 2.79 -12.41 16.37
C CYS A 53 4.25 -12.66 16.82
N PHE A 54 5.22 -12.39 15.95
CA PHE A 54 6.64 -12.48 16.28
C PHE A 54 7.02 -11.56 17.45
N ASN A 55 6.60 -10.30 17.41
CA ASN A 55 6.86 -9.34 18.50
C ASN A 55 6.20 -9.77 19.82
N ALA A 56 4.97 -10.27 19.77
CA ALA A 56 4.26 -10.76 20.96
C ALA A 56 4.94 -12.00 21.57
N ASN A 57 5.50 -12.88 20.74
CA ASN A 57 6.28 -14.04 21.19
C ASN A 57 7.55 -13.60 21.93
N ILE A 58 8.28 -12.62 21.39
CA ILE A 58 9.43 -12.03 22.08
C ILE A 58 8.99 -11.41 23.40
N HIS A 59 7.99 -10.54 23.40
CA HIS A 59 7.56 -9.80 24.57
C HIS A 59 7.15 -10.71 25.74
N SER A 60 6.49 -11.83 25.46
CA SER A 60 6.01 -12.77 26.48
C SER A 60 7.07 -13.79 26.94
N GLY A 61 7.96 -14.24 26.05
CA GLY A 61 8.86 -15.37 26.30
C GLY A 61 10.28 -15.01 26.72
N TRP A 62 10.79 -13.82 26.37
CA TRP A 62 12.23 -13.52 26.40
C TRP A 62 12.93 -13.75 27.75
N ARG A 63 12.23 -13.61 28.88
CA ARG A 63 12.80 -13.73 30.23
C ARG A 63 13.26 -15.14 30.58
N TRP A 64 12.70 -16.13 29.89
CA TRP A 64 12.89 -17.55 30.17
C TRP A 64 13.64 -18.26 29.06
N TRP A 65 14.01 -17.54 28.00
CA TRP A 65 14.65 -18.10 26.82
C TRP A 65 16.09 -18.53 27.08
N SER A 66 16.35 -19.77 26.70
CA SER A 66 17.67 -20.35 26.50
C SER A 66 18.32 -19.86 25.20
N ASP A 67 19.62 -20.09 25.03
CA ASP A 67 20.34 -19.74 23.80
C ASP A 67 19.74 -20.39 22.54
N GLY A 68 19.15 -21.60 22.69
CA GLY A 68 18.45 -22.28 21.60
C GLY A 68 17.18 -21.56 21.14
N GLU A 69 16.38 -21.04 22.07
CA GLU A 69 15.17 -20.28 21.77
C GLU A 69 15.49 -18.92 21.13
N TRP A 70 16.59 -18.27 21.53
CA TRP A 70 17.10 -17.07 20.86
C TRP A 70 17.54 -17.37 19.42
N GLN A 71 18.19 -18.50 19.20
CA GLN A 71 18.57 -18.94 17.85
C GLN A 71 17.33 -19.22 16.99
N GLU A 72 16.30 -19.86 17.55
CA GLU A 72 15.02 -20.10 16.87
C GLU A 72 14.30 -18.78 16.54
N ALA A 73 14.21 -17.84 17.49
CA ALA A 73 13.65 -16.52 17.24
C ALA A 73 14.38 -15.79 16.11
N ARG A 74 15.71 -15.91 16.04
CA ARG A 74 16.50 -15.38 14.92
C ARG A 74 16.17 -16.04 13.58
N GLN A 75 16.03 -17.36 13.54
CA GLN A 75 15.65 -18.09 12.32
C GLN A 75 14.24 -17.72 11.85
N ASN A 76 13.31 -17.54 12.79
CA ASN A 76 11.95 -17.07 12.51
C ASN A 76 11.96 -15.64 11.95
N HIS A 77 12.79 -14.75 12.51
CA HIS A 77 12.96 -13.41 11.96
C HIS A 77 13.55 -13.42 10.55
N LEU A 78 14.58 -14.22 10.30
CA LEU A 78 15.16 -14.39 8.97
C LEU A 78 14.14 -14.91 7.95
N SER A 79 13.31 -15.89 8.35
CA SER A 79 12.24 -16.42 7.50
C SER A 79 11.20 -15.34 7.17
N LEU A 80 10.88 -14.48 8.14
CA LEU A 80 9.99 -13.34 7.94
C LEU A 80 10.59 -12.31 6.97
N LEU A 81 11.89 -12.03 7.07
CA LEU A 81 12.59 -11.14 6.13
C LEU A 81 12.58 -11.68 4.70
N LEU A 82 12.82 -12.98 4.54
CA LEU A 82 12.74 -13.64 3.23
C LEU A 82 11.31 -13.58 2.66
N LEU A 83 10.30 -13.85 3.48
CA LEU A 83 8.90 -13.73 3.07
C LEU A 83 8.56 -12.30 2.60
N VAL A 84 9.00 -11.27 3.33
CA VAL A 84 8.78 -9.87 2.94
C VAL A 84 9.46 -9.58 1.60
N LYS A 85 10.69 -10.07 1.42
CA LYS A 85 11.44 -9.91 0.18
C LYS A 85 10.72 -10.55 -1.01
N ASP A 86 10.27 -11.80 -0.87
CA ASP A 86 9.56 -12.53 -1.91
C ASP A 86 8.23 -11.85 -2.27
N VAL A 87 7.50 -11.38 -1.25
CA VAL A 87 6.26 -10.60 -1.44
C VAL A 87 6.55 -9.29 -2.18
N ASN A 88 7.63 -8.59 -1.83
CA ASN A 88 7.99 -7.33 -2.44
C ASN A 88 8.46 -7.50 -3.90
N GLU A 89 9.12 -8.62 -4.22
CA GLU A 89 9.51 -8.97 -5.59
C GLU A 89 8.28 -9.30 -6.46
N ALA A 90 7.32 -10.06 -5.92
CA ALA A 90 6.11 -10.45 -6.65
C ALA A 90 5.09 -9.31 -6.77
N LEU A 91 4.85 -8.56 -5.69
CA LEU A 91 3.81 -7.53 -5.63
C LEU A 91 4.33 -6.12 -5.89
N GLY A 92 5.63 -5.87 -5.86
CA GLY A 92 6.23 -4.54 -6.04
C GLY A 92 5.71 -3.80 -7.30
N PRO A 93 5.69 -4.44 -8.49
CA PRO A 93 5.14 -3.83 -9.70
C PRO A 93 3.63 -3.53 -9.59
N LEU A 94 2.87 -4.42 -8.95
CA LEU A 94 1.42 -4.25 -8.75
C LEU A 94 1.13 -3.11 -7.77
N VAL A 95 1.93 -2.99 -6.70
CA VAL A 95 1.86 -1.89 -5.73
C VAL A 95 2.17 -0.56 -6.42
N LEU A 96 3.22 -0.51 -7.23
CA LEU A 96 3.58 0.68 -7.99
C LEU A 96 2.47 1.10 -8.95
N GLN A 97 1.96 0.15 -9.75
CA GLN A 97 0.87 0.40 -10.70
C GLN A 97 -0.38 0.87 -9.97
N SER A 98 -0.77 0.21 -8.87
CA SER A 98 -1.91 0.59 -8.04
C SER A 98 -1.78 2.03 -7.53
N TYR A 99 -0.62 2.39 -6.98
CA TYR A 99 -0.38 3.73 -6.43
C TYR A 99 -0.44 4.83 -7.48
N VAL A 100 0.28 4.66 -8.60
CA VAL A 100 0.31 5.64 -9.68
C VAL A 100 -1.09 5.83 -10.25
N THR A 101 -1.83 4.74 -10.45
CA THR A 101 -3.18 4.78 -11.00
C THR A 101 -4.15 5.45 -10.03
N ASN A 102 -4.14 5.06 -8.75
CA ASN A 102 -4.97 5.69 -7.72
C ASN A 102 -4.67 7.19 -7.58
N LEU A 103 -3.39 7.57 -7.52
CA LEU A 103 -2.98 8.97 -7.43
C LEU A 103 -3.43 9.77 -8.66
N PHE A 104 -3.20 9.25 -9.86
CA PHE A 104 -3.61 9.91 -11.11
C PHE A 104 -5.11 10.19 -11.14
N PHE A 105 -5.95 9.18 -10.87
CA PHE A 105 -7.40 9.37 -10.89
C PHE A 105 -7.90 10.30 -9.78
N THR A 106 -7.31 10.24 -8.57
CA THR A 106 -7.63 11.18 -7.49
C THR A 106 -7.29 12.61 -7.89
N LEU A 107 -6.14 12.86 -8.51
CA LEU A 107 -5.73 14.18 -8.99
C LEU A 107 -6.64 14.69 -10.12
N VAL A 108 -7.02 13.83 -11.07
CA VAL A 108 -7.95 14.17 -12.14
C VAL A 108 -9.33 14.54 -11.57
N GLN A 109 -9.85 13.78 -10.61
CA GLN A 109 -11.15 14.08 -10.00
C GLN A 109 -11.11 15.33 -9.13
N LEU A 110 -10.01 15.59 -8.43
CA LEU A 110 -9.79 16.84 -7.71
C LEU A 110 -9.80 18.03 -8.67
N TYR A 111 -9.04 17.94 -9.77
CA TYR A 111 -8.99 18.97 -10.80
C TYR A 111 -10.36 19.26 -11.41
N LEU A 112 -11.13 18.22 -11.72
CA LEU A 112 -12.49 18.37 -12.25
C LEU A 112 -13.46 18.95 -11.22
N GLY A 113 -13.28 18.62 -9.94
CA GLY A 113 -14.08 19.17 -8.84
C GLY A 113 -13.80 20.65 -8.57
N LEU A 114 -12.57 21.10 -8.77
CA LEU A 114 -12.15 22.51 -8.58
C LEU A 114 -12.51 23.41 -9.76
N ARG A 115 -12.73 22.85 -10.96
CA ARG A 115 -13.17 23.63 -12.10
C ARG A 115 -14.56 24.24 -11.83
N PRO A 116 -14.73 25.57 -11.91
CA PRO A 116 -16.03 26.20 -11.75
C PRO A 116 -16.95 25.73 -12.87
N THR A 117 -17.84 24.81 -12.54
CA THR A 117 -18.80 24.27 -13.51
C THR A 117 -19.91 25.31 -13.64
N GLN A 118 -19.86 26.12 -14.69
CA GLN A 118 -20.80 27.22 -14.97
C GLN A 118 -22.17 26.76 -15.49
N THR A 119 -22.52 25.48 -15.37
CA THR A 119 -23.77 24.95 -15.91
C THR A 119 -24.63 24.37 -14.80
N GLN A 120 -25.85 24.91 -14.69
CA GLN A 120 -26.89 24.62 -13.70
C GLN A 120 -27.47 23.20 -13.76
N GLU A 121 -26.86 22.28 -14.52
CA GLU A 121 -27.36 20.94 -14.65
C GLU A 121 -26.65 19.96 -13.70
N VAL A 122 -27.49 19.44 -12.81
CA VAL A 122 -27.42 18.13 -12.14
C VAL A 122 -26.61 18.07 -10.84
N ALA A 123 -27.31 18.28 -9.71
CA ALA A 123 -26.84 17.87 -8.38
C ALA A 123 -26.31 16.42 -8.35
N VAL A 124 -26.86 15.53 -9.20
CA VAL A 124 -26.38 14.14 -9.39
C VAL A 124 -24.94 14.09 -9.89
N ALA A 125 -24.51 14.97 -10.79
CA ALA A 125 -23.13 14.99 -11.28
C ALA A 125 -22.15 15.39 -10.15
N ARG A 126 -22.54 16.36 -9.32
CA ARG A 126 -21.76 16.75 -8.14
C ARG A 126 -21.70 15.61 -7.11
N VAL A 127 -22.82 14.96 -6.82
CA VAL A 127 -22.87 13.79 -5.91
C VAL A 127 -22.00 12.64 -6.45
N TYR A 128 -22.09 12.34 -7.75
CA TYR A 128 -21.30 11.29 -8.40
C TYR A 128 -19.79 11.59 -8.34
N LEU A 129 -19.39 12.83 -8.61
CA LEU A 129 -17.99 13.26 -8.56
C LEU A 129 -17.45 13.16 -7.14
N THR A 130 -18.19 13.68 -6.15
CA THR A 130 -17.80 13.57 -4.73
C THR A 130 -17.72 12.13 -4.27
N TRP A 131 -18.70 11.29 -4.62
CA TRP A 131 -18.71 9.87 -4.26
C TRP A 131 -17.53 9.12 -4.87
N SER A 132 -17.28 9.33 -6.17
CA SER A 132 -16.15 8.71 -6.87
C SER A 132 -14.82 9.13 -6.26
N PHE A 133 -14.71 10.39 -5.84
CA PHE A 133 -13.50 10.93 -5.23
C PHE A 133 -13.25 10.29 -3.87
N LEU A 134 -14.28 10.24 -3.00
CA LEU A 134 -14.18 9.59 -1.70
C LEU A 134 -13.84 8.11 -1.84
N HIS A 135 -14.42 7.42 -2.82
CA HIS A 135 -14.13 6.00 -3.06
C HIS A 135 -12.67 5.77 -3.46
N LEU A 136 -12.13 6.55 -4.39
CA LEU A 136 -10.72 6.46 -4.80
C LEU A 136 -9.78 6.84 -3.65
N LEU A 137 -10.09 7.91 -2.93
CA LEU A 137 -9.31 8.35 -1.78
C LEU A 137 -9.33 7.29 -0.66
N GLY A 138 -10.48 6.70 -0.38
CA GLY A 138 -10.62 5.63 0.61
C GLY A 138 -9.77 4.41 0.27
N ARG A 139 -9.74 4.00 -1.01
CA ARG A 139 -8.87 2.90 -1.48
C ARG A 139 -7.40 3.22 -1.33
N LEU A 140 -6.98 4.42 -1.77
CA LEU A 140 -5.61 4.89 -1.62
C LEU A 140 -5.21 4.84 -0.15
N LEU A 141 -6.00 5.46 0.73
CA LEU A 141 -5.74 5.50 2.17
C LEU A 141 -5.73 4.10 2.81
N LEU A 142 -6.62 3.19 2.40
CA LEU A 142 -6.66 1.83 2.94
C LEU A 142 -5.37 1.06 2.60
N VAL A 143 -4.96 1.08 1.34
CA VAL A 143 -3.71 0.45 0.89
C VAL A 143 -2.51 1.11 1.57
N SER A 144 -2.51 2.44 1.68
CA SER A 144 -1.44 3.15 2.36
C SER A 144 -1.37 2.84 3.86
N PHE A 145 -2.50 2.81 4.55
CA PHE A 145 -2.56 2.56 5.98
C PHE A 145 -2.11 1.15 6.31
N THR A 146 -2.59 0.15 5.56
CA THR A 146 -2.18 -1.25 5.73
C THR A 146 -0.69 -1.45 5.47
N CYS A 147 -0.14 -0.88 4.40
CA CYS A 147 1.30 -0.94 4.11
C CYS A 147 2.14 -0.22 5.19
N SER A 148 1.69 0.95 5.66
CA SER A 148 2.37 1.68 6.73
C SER A 148 2.32 0.93 8.07
N GLY A 149 1.25 0.16 8.31
CA GLY A 149 1.09 -0.67 9.51
C GLY A 149 2.13 -1.79 9.59
N VAL A 150 2.49 -2.39 8.45
CA VAL A 150 3.61 -3.36 8.35
C VAL A 150 4.92 -2.73 8.79
N HIS A 151 5.22 -1.54 8.25
CA HIS A 151 6.44 -0.81 8.59
C HIS A 151 6.47 -0.42 10.08
N ASP A 152 5.38 0.13 10.61
CA ASP A 152 5.27 0.48 12.02
C ASP A 152 5.41 -0.75 12.94
N ALA A 153 4.79 -1.88 12.58
CA ALA A 153 4.89 -3.11 13.36
C ALA A 153 6.31 -3.67 13.38
N SER A 154 7.05 -3.54 12.27
CA SER A 154 8.45 -3.96 12.22
C SER A 154 9.33 -3.14 13.18
N ARG A 155 9.13 -1.82 13.22
CA ARG A 155 9.85 -0.92 14.14
C ARG A 155 9.47 -1.13 15.60
N ARG A 156 8.22 -1.51 15.90
CA ARG A 156 7.81 -1.84 17.27
C ARG A 156 8.56 -3.06 17.81
N GLY A 157 8.81 -4.07 16.97
CA GLY A 157 9.62 -5.24 17.37
C GLY A 157 11.04 -4.87 17.79
N LEU A 158 11.65 -3.90 17.10
CA LEU A 158 12.95 -3.35 17.47
C LEU A 158 12.90 -2.65 18.84
N VAL A 159 11.87 -1.84 19.12
CA VAL A 159 11.69 -1.15 20.41
C VAL A 159 11.49 -2.14 21.56
N ASP A 160 10.73 -3.21 21.33
CA ASP A 160 10.50 -4.25 22.34
C ASP A 160 11.80 -5.01 22.68
N VAL A 161 12.63 -5.33 21.67
CA VAL A 161 13.95 -5.95 21.88
C VAL A 161 14.96 -4.98 22.50
N LEU A 162 14.88 -3.68 22.20
CA LEU A 162 15.71 -2.62 22.82
C LEU A 162 15.38 -2.39 24.29
N SER A 163 14.17 -2.74 24.75
CA SER A 163 13.76 -2.58 26.16
C SER A 163 14.38 -3.62 27.11
N LEU A 164 15.15 -4.56 26.56
CA LEU A 164 15.78 -5.65 27.32
C LEU A 164 17.01 -5.17 28.12
N PRO A 165 17.15 -5.56 29.40
CA PRO A 165 18.31 -5.19 30.20
C PRO A 165 19.61 -5.84 29.68
N THR A 166 20.61 -5.00 29.37
CA THR A 166 21.89 -5.34 28.73
C THR A 166 22.71 -6.43 29.43
N HIS A 167 22.52 -6.62 30.74
CA HIS A 167 23.26 -7.61 31.53
C HIS A 167 22.83 -9.08 31.25
N ARG A 168 21.69 -9.33 30.58
CA ARG A 168 21.20 -10.69 30.28
C ARG A 168 21.14 -11.03 28.79
N LEU A 169 21.66 -10.17 27.91
CA LEU A 169 21.71 -10.47 26.48
C LEU A 169 22.80 -11.51 26.19
N CYS A 170 22.39 -12.67 25.68
CA CYS A 170 23.29 -13.61 25.04
C CYS A 170 23.75 -13.09 23.67
N VAL A 171 24.78 -13.72 23.09
CA VAL A 171 25.34 -13.34 21.77
C VAL A 171 24.27 -13.38 20.67
N GLU A 172 23.34 -14.33 20.76
CA GLU A 172 22.27 -14.52 19.78
C GLU A 172 21.20 -13.43 19.87
N ALA A 173 20.86 -12.97 21.08
CA ALA A 173 19.99 -11.81 21.28
C ALA A 173 20.62 -10.53 20.71
N TRP A 174 21.94 -10.36 20.86
CA TRP A 174 22.68 -9.22 20.28
C TRP A 174 22.68 -9.25 18.74
N ARG A 175 22.82 -10.43 18.14
CA ARG A 175 22.74 -10.62 16.68
C ARG A 175 21.35 -10.32 16.15
N LEU A 176 20.30 -10.77 16.84
CA LEU A 176 18.91 -10.46 16.48
C LEU A 176 18.63 -8.95 16.56
N HIS A 177 19.10 -8.30 17.63
CA HIS A 177 19.01 -6.84 17.77
C HIS A 177 19.63 -6.13 16.57
N HIS A 178 20.87 -6.49 16.20
CA HIS A 178 21.55 -5.89 15.06
C HIS A 178 20.80 -6.13 13.74
N GLN A 179 20.20 -7.31 13.55
CA GLN A 179 19.37 -7.61 12.36
C GLN A 179 18.11 -6.74 12.31
N LEU A 180 17.42 -6.57 13.43
CA LEU A 180 16.22 -5.72 13.52
C LEU A 180 16.52 -4.24 13.27
N GLU A 181 17.71 -3.78 13.64
CA GLU A 181 18.13 -2.39 13.44
C GLU A 181 18.57 -2.12 11.99
N THR A 182 19.20 -3.09 11.34
CA THR A 182 19.79 -2.93 10.01
C THR A 182 18.83 -3.27 8.87
N GLN A 183 17.82 -4.11 9.10
CA GLN A 183 16.90 -4.57 8.06
C GLN A 183 15.57 -3.81 8.18
N GLU A 184 15.35 -2.82 7.31
CA GLU A 184 14.05 -2.17 7.21
C GLU A 184 13.03 -3.12 6.56
N VAL A 185 11.97 -3.44 7.31
CA VAL A 185 10.89 -4.32 6.83
C VAL A 185 9.69 -3.47 6.44
N GLY A 186 9.30 -3.55 5.17
CA GLY A 186 8.14 -2.82 4.65
C GLY A 186 7.83 -3.19 3.21
N LEU A 187 6.58 -2.97 2.81
CA LEU A 187 6.17 -3.09 1.42
C LEU A 187 6.64 -1.86 0.64
N THR A 188 7.34 -2.08 -0.47
CA THR A 188 7.84 -1.01 -1.34
C THR A 188 7.21 -1.10 -2.72
N GLY A 189 6.97 0.04 -3.36
CA GLY A 189 6.59 0.09 -4.77
C GLY A 189 7.82 -0.11 -5.66
N PHE A 190 8.37 -1.33 -5.71
CA PHE A 190 9.54 -1.67 -6.52
C PHE A 190 10.82 -0.87 -6.12
N GLY A 191 10.97 -0.58 -4.82
CA GLY A 191 12.11 0.19 -4.30
C GLY A 191 12.11 1.69 -4.61
N PHE A 192 11.15 2.22 -5.38
CA PHE A 192 11.06 3.66 -5.67
C PHE A 192 10.56 4.48 -4.49
N PHE A 193 9.67 3.93 -3.67
CA PHE A 193 9.17 4.58 -2.47
C PHE A 193 8.74 3.55 -1.42
N LEU A 194 9.08 3.85 -0.17
CA LEU A 194 8.54 3.17 1.01
C LEU A 194 7.22 3.84 1.38
N ILE A 195 6.17 3.05 1.47
CA ILE A 195 4.85 3.56 1.86
C ILE A 195 4.85 3.79 3.37
N ASN A 196 5.11 5.03 3.78
CA ASN A 196 5.07 5.46 5.18
C ASN A 196 3.95 6.49 5.41
N LYS A 197 3.59 6.73 6.69
CA LYS A 197 2.57 7.73 7.05
C LYS A 197 2.91 9.14 6.54
N SER A 198 4.20 9.47 6.44
CA SER A 198 4.69 10.75 5.90
C SER A 198 4.40 10.91 4.41
N PHE A 199 4.46 9.83 3.62
CA PHE A 199 4.11 9.81 2.21
C PHE A 199 2.61 10.07 2.01
N ILE A 200 1.77 9.45 2.85
CA ILE A 200 0.33 9.69 2.87
C ILE A 200 0.02 11.15 3.20
N LEU A 201 0.68 11.68 4.23
CA LEU A 201 0.56 13.08 4.64
C LEU A 201 0.99 14.03 3.53
N ALA A 202 2.12 13.78 2.86
CA ALA A 202 2.59 14.58 1.74
C ALA A 202 1.56 14.62 0.60
N VAL A 203 1.03 13.47 0.18
CA VAL A 203 -0.02 13.38 -0.84
C VAL A 203 -1.28 14.11 -0.39
N GLY A 204 -1.70 13.94 0.87
CA GLY A 204 -2.84 14.63 1.46
C GLY A 204 -2.67 16.15 1.48
N THR A 205 -1.49 16.66 1.87
CA THR A 205 -1.18 18.09 1.85
C THR A 205 -1.22 18.64 0.42
N HIS A 206 -0.68 17.92 -0.55
CA HIS A 206 -0.77 18.33 -1.96
C HIS A 206 -2.21 18.35 -2.48
N ILE A 207 -3.08 17.45 -2.01
CA ILE A 207 -4.50 17.45 -2.39
C ILE A 207 -5.26 18.63 -1.76
N VAL A 208 -4.93 19.01 -0.51
CA VAL A 208 -5.61 20.10 0.21
C VAL A 208 -5.12 21.49 -0.22
N CYS A 209 -3.87 21.61 -0.67
CA CYS A 209 -3.28 22.88 -1.10
C CYS A 209 -3.58 23.27 -2.57
N VAL A 210 -4.33 22.46 -3.32
CA VAL A 210 -4.78 22.74 -4.70
C VAL A 210 -6.21 23.26 -4.67
#